data_AF-A0AAW0LDD6-F1
#
_entry.id   AF-A0AAW0LDD6-F1
#
_cell.length_a   1.000
_cell.length_b   1.000
_cell.length_c   1.000
_cell.angle_alpha   90.00
_cell.angle_beta   90.00
_cell.angle_gamma   90.00
#
_symmetry.space_group_name_H-M   'P 1'
#
loop_
_entity.id
_entity.type
_entity.pdbx_description
1 polymer ?
#
loop_
_entity_poly.entity_id
_entity_poly.type
_entity_poly.pdbx_seq_one_letter_code
_entity_poly.pdbx_strand_id
1 'polypeptide(L)'
;MLVNGGRAIVPNVIKAVEVARQRGILVIWVVREHDPLGRDVELFRRHLYTTGKVGPTVKGTEGAELVDGLVIKEGDYKLVKTRFSAFFATNLHSLLQGAGINNLIITGVQTPNCIRQTVFDAVALDYQSVTVIFDATAAATPDIHAGK
;
A
#
# COMPACT_ATOMS: atom_id res chain seq x y z
N MET A 1 -0.27 -12.60 -6.02
CA MET A 1 -1.70 -12.57 -6.42
C MET A 1 -1.96 -11.20 -6.99
N LEU A 2 -2.34 -11.15 -8.27
CA LEU A 2 -2.66 -9.89 -8.95
C LEU A 2 -4.07 -9.46 -8.57
N VAL A 3 -4.27 -8.17 -8.32
CA VAL A 3 -5.59 -7.57 -8.19
C VAL A 3 -6.02 -7.15 -9.59
N ASN A 4 -7.10 -7.73 -10.13
CA ASN A 4 -7.49 -7.52 -11.54
C ASN A 4 -7.62 -6.03 -11.93
N GLY A 5 -8.18 -5.19 -11.04
CA GLY A 5 -8.28 -3.75 -11.27
C GLY A 5 -6.98 -2.95 -11.06
N GLY A 6 -5.93 -3.57 -10.53
CA GLY A 6 -4.71 -2.86 -10.10
C GLY A 6 -3.92 -2.22 -11.24
N ARG A 7 -3.87 -2.84 -12.43
CA ARG A 7 -3.15 -2.26 -13.58
C ARG A 7 -3.87 -1.02 -14.14
N ALA A 8 -5.20 -1.01 -14.09
CA ALA A 8 -6.01 0.07 -14.66
C ALA A 8 -5.85 1.41 -13.91
N ILE A 9 -5.52 1.36 -12.62
CA ILE A 9 -5.36 2.57 -11.79
C ILE A 9 -3.97 3.19 -11.86
N VAL A 10 -2.97 2.52 -12.45
CA VAL A 10 -1.58 2.98 -12.46
C VAL A 10 -1.44 4.41 -13.01
N PRO A 11 -2.06 4.80 -14.14
CA PRO A 11 -1.98 6.18 -14.63
C PRO A 11 -2.51 7.22 -13.63
N ASN A 12 -3.58 6.89 -12.90
CA ASN A 12 -4.18 7.79 -11.91
C ASN A 12 -3.31 7.88 -10.64
N VAL A 13 -2.68 6.77 -10.22
CA VAL A 13 -1.69 6.79 -9.13
C VAL A 13 -0.49 7.67 -9.51
N ILE A 14 0.04 7.53 -10.74
CA ILE A 14 1.14 8.38 -11.25
C ILE A 14 0.75 9.85 -11.17
N LYS A 15 -0.42 10.21 -11.71
CA LYS A 15 -0.94 11.59 -11.68
C LYS A 15 -1.07 12.13 -10.25
N ALA A 16 -1.62 11.33 -9.33
CA ALA A 16 -1.75 11.72 -7.92
C ALA A 16 -0.39 11.99 -7.27
N VAL A 17 0.59 11.12 -7.51
CA VAL A 17 1.96 11.26 -6.99
C VAL A 17 2.66 12.47 -7.59
N GLU A 18 2.49 12.74 -8.89
CA GLU A 18 3.06 13.93 -9.54
C GLU A 18 2.52 15.22 -8.93
N VAL A 19 1.20 15.30 -8.73
CA VAL A 19 0.56 16.44 -8.06
C VAL A 19 1.04 16.58 -6.62
N ALA A 20 1.18 15.47 -5.89
CA ALA A 20 1.70 15.48 -4.52
C ALA A 20 3.12 16.07 -4.46
N ARG A 21 4.02 15.61 -5.34
CA ARG A 21 5.39 16.11 -5.44
C ARG A 21 5.46 17.58 -5.82
N GLN A 22 4.66 18.02 -6.80
CA GLN A 22 4.57 19.44 -7.19
C GLN A 22 4.13 20.35 -6.05
N ARG A 23 3.35 19.81 -5.10
CA ARG A 23 2.85 20.53 -3.92
C ARG A 23 3.73 20.35 -2.68
N GLY A 24 4.87 19.65 -2.79
CA GLY A 24 5.74 19.37 -1.65
C GLY A 24 5.12 18.42 -0.62
N ILE A 25 4.12 17.63 -1.00
CA ILE A 25 3.50 16.63 -0.12
C ILE A 25 4.41 15.41 -0.07
N LEU A 26 4.71 14.93 1.14
CA LEU A 26 5.51 13.72 1.36
C LEU A 26 4.83 12.50 0.71
N VAL A 27 5.56 11.82 -0.18
CA VAL A 27 5.11 10.57 -0.81
C VAL A 27 5.68 9.38 -0.07
N ILE A 28 4.81 8.50 0.42
CA ILE A 28 5.19 7.25 1.08
C ILE A 28 4.75 6.06 0.23
N TRP A 29 5.71 5.30 -0.29
CA TRP A 29 5.51 4.05 -1.00
C TRP A 29 5.40 2.90 -0.01
N VAL A 30 4.16 2.49 0.27
CA VAL A 30 3.89 1.36 1.16
C VAL A 30 3.88 0.06 0.35
N VAL A 31 4.89 -0.77 0.56
CA VAL A 31 5.07 -2.05 -0.15
C VAL A 31 4.99 -3.24 0.80
N ARG A 32 4.74 -4.43 0.24
CA ARG A 32 4.90 -5.68 0.96
C ARG A 32 6.21 -6.33 0.53
N GLU A 33 7.00 -6.73 1.50
CA GLU A 33 8.14 -7.61 1.31
C GLU A 33 8.06 -8.67 2.40
N HIS A 34 7.87 -9.91 1.99
CA HIS A 34 7.75 -11.05 2.89
C HIS A 34 9.05 -11.84 2.97
N ASP A 35 9.30 -12.41 4.14
CA ASP A 35 10.32 -13.42 4.35
C ASP A 35 10.18 -14.56 3.33
N PRO A 36 11.28 -15.02 2.69
CA PRO A 36 11.21 -16.09 1.69
C PRO A 36 10.62 -17.41 2.18
N LEU A 37 10.70 -17.68 3.49
CA LEU A 37 10.12 -18.87 4.12
C LEU A 37 8.68 -18.63 4.62
N GLY A 38 8.09 -17.47 4.31
CA GLY A 38 6.72 -17.11 4.66
C GLY A 38 6.49 -16.97 6.18
N ARG A 39 7.53 -16.75 6.98
CA ARG A 39 7.47 -16.70 8.46
C ARG A 39 6.66 -15.50 8.97
N ASP A 40 6.64 -14.42 8.20
CA ASP A 40 5.96 -13.17 8.53
C ASP A 40 4.62 -13.00 7.79
N VAL A 41 4.19 -13.99 7.01
CA VAL A 41 2.99 -13.89 6.17
C VAL A 41 1.72 -14.05 7.02
N GLU A 42 0.60 -13.48 6.56
CA GLU A 42 -0.69 -13.76 7.20
C GLU A 42 -1.01 -15.26 7.20
N LEU A 43 -1.54 -15.81 8.29
CA LEU A 43 -1.74 -17.26 8.45
C LEU A 43 -2.53 -17.88 7.28
N PHE A 44 -3.58 -17.20 6.81
CA PHE A 44 -4.41 -17.67 5.71
C PHE A 44 -3.70 -17.66 4.34
N ARG A 45 -2.53 -17.00 4.22
CA ARG A 45 -1.69 -16.96 3.01
C ARG A 45 -0.43 -17.81 3.11
N ARG A 46 -0.12 -18.37 4.28
CA ARG A 46 1.13 -19.12 4.50
C ARG A 46 1.29 -20.32 3.55
N HIS A 47 0.18 -20.92 3.13
CA HIS A 47 0.14 -21.99 2.14
C HIS A 47 0.68 -21.60 0.75
N LEU A 48 0.85 -20.30 0.47
CA LEU A 48 1.44 -19.80 -0.78
C LEU A 48 2.98 -19.80 -0.76
N TYR A 49 3.60 -20.06 0.39
CA TYR A 49 5.05 -20.01 0.62
C TYR A 49 5.57 -21.41 0.93
N THR A 50 5.46 -22.30 -0.06
CA THR A 50 5.90 -23.70 0.02
C THR A 50 7.28 -23.88 -0.61
N THR A 51 8.05 -24.84 -0.09
CA THR A 51 9.36 -25.23 -0.65
C THR A 51 9.28 -25.43 -2.17
N GLY A 52 10.19 -24.82 -2.92
CA GLY A 52 10.27 -24.91 -4.37
C GLY A 52 9.39 -23.92 -5.15
N LYS A 53 8.66 -23.03 -4.49
CA LYS A 53 7.91 -21.93 -5.14
C LYS A 53 8.23 -20.59 -4.50
N VAL A 54 8.36 -19.55 -5.33
CA VAL A 54 8.48 -18.17 -4.84
C VAL A 54 7.07 -17.68 -4.50
N GLY A 55 6.86 -17.38 -3.22
CA GLY A 55 5.59 -16.81 -2.74
C GLY A 55 5.36 -15.39 -3.27
N PRO A 56 4.14 -14.83 -3.11
CA PRO A 56 3.86 -13.44 -3.48
C PRO A 56 4.76 -12.45 -2.74
N THR A 57 5.17 -11.37 -3.40
CA THR A 57 5.86 -10.23 -2.75
C THR A 57 7.02 -10.67 -1.82
N VAL A 58 7.79 -11.68 -2.21
CA VAL A 58 8.99 -12.11 -1.46
C VAL A 58 10.08 -11.07 -1.64
N LYS A 59 10.76 -10.70 -0.56
CA LYS A 59 11.82 -9.70 -0.58
C LYS A 59 12.88 -10.02 -1.65
N GLY A 60 13.20 -9.03 -2.48
CA GLY A 60 14.21 -9.16 -3.54
C GLY A 60 13.75 -9.90 -4.80
N THR A 61 12.44 -10.14 -4.95
CA THR A 61 11.85 -10.73 -6.16
C THR A 61 11.07 -9.68 -6.93
N GLU A 62 10.92 -9.86 -8.25
CA GLU A 62 10.10 -9.01 -9.12
C GLU A 62 8.68 -8.81 -8.55
N GLY A 63 8.10 -9.85 -7.94
CA GLY A 63 6.78 -9.77 -7.33
C GLY A 63 6.68 -8.83 -6.11
N ALA A 64 7.80 -8.34 -5.58
CA ALA A 64 7.86 -7.33 -4.51
C ALA A 64 8.23 -5.93 -5.03
N GLU A 65 8.52 -5.80 -6.32
CA GLU A 65 8.84 -4.51 -6.93
C GLU A 65 7.57 -3.71 -7.24
N LEU A 66 7.74 -2.41 -7.43
CA LEU A 66 6.66 -1.56 -7.94
C LEU A 66 6.48 -1.86 -9.43
N VAL A 67 5.23 -1.82 -9.90
CA VAL A 67 4.93 -1.98 -11.32
C VAL A 67 5.48 -0.81 -12.13
N ASP A 68 5.74 -1.06 -13.42
CA ASP A 68 6.25 -0.06 -14.36
C ASP A 68 5.49 1.28 -14.28
N GLY A 69 6.25 2.37 -14.25
CA GLY A 69 5.75 3.74 -14.12
C GLY A 69 5.63 4.25 -12.68
N LEU A 70 5.54 3.36 -11.68
CA LEU A 70 5.57 3.74 -10.27
C LEU A 70 7.01 3.77 -9.77
N VAL A 71 7.61 4.96 -9.82
CA VAL A 71 9.03 5.16 -9.49
C VAL A 71 9.18 5.93 -8.18
N ILE A 72 9.95 5.36 -7.25
CA ILE A 72 10.40 6.05 -6.03
C ILE A 72 11.48 7.06 -6.42
N LYS A 73 11.26 8.34 -6.11
CA LYS A 73 12.21 9.43 -6.38
C LYS A 73 12.91 9.86 -5.10
N GLU A 74 13.96 10.65 -5.26
CA GLU A 74 14.61 11.33 -4.13
C GLU A 74 13.57 12.15 -3.35
N GLY A 75 13.62 12.05 -2.02
CA GLY A 75 12.66 12.69 -1.10
C GLY A 75 11.42 11.85 -0.79
N ASP A 76 11.10 10.82 -1.58
CA ASP A 76 10.05 9.86 -1.21
C ASP A 76 10.54 8.92 -0.09
N TYR A 77 9.59 8.30 0.63
CA TYR A 77 9.90 7.28 1.64
C TYR A 77 9.35 5.91 1.24
N LYS A 78 10.16 4.85 1.36
CA LYS A 78 9.70 3.47 1.17
C LYS A 78 9.40 2.82 2.53
N LEU A 79 8.15 2.41 2.73
CA LEU A 79 7.72 1.70 3.92
C LEU A 79 7.39 0.23 3.58
N VAL A 80 8.01 -0.71 4.30
CA VAL A 80 7.69 -2.14 4.18
C VAL A 80 6.67 -2.53 5.26
N LYS A 81 5.62 -3.26 4.86
CA LYS A 81 4.63 -3.84 5.77
C LYS A 81 4.37 -5.31 5.49
N THR A 82 3.96 -6.06 6.51
CA THR A 82 3.63 -7.50 6.40
C THR A 82 2.15 -7.79 6.70
N ARG A 83 1.35 -6.78 7.04
CA ARG A 83 -0.11 -6.89 7.27
C ARG A 83 -0.89 -5.93 6.37
N PHE A 84 -2.23 -5.95 6.45
CA PHE A 84 -3.01 -5.09 5.55
C PHE A 84 -2.82 -3.61 5.88
N SER A 85 -2.99 -3.23 7.15
CA SER A 85 -2.70 -1.87 7.60
C SER A 85 -1.23 -1.49 7.40
N ALA A 86 -1.01 -0.27 6.91
CA ALA A 86 0.32 0.33 6.86
C ALA A 86 0.87 0.74 8.23
N PHE A 87 0.01 0.84 9.26
CA PHE A 87 0.39 1.20 10.63
C PHE A 87 0.77 0.00 11.49
N PHE A 88 0.18 -1.16 11.22
CA PHE A 88 0.40 -2.34 12.06
C PHE A 88 1.85 -2.84 11.98
N ALA A 89 2.55 -2.79 13.12
CA ALA A 89 3.93 -3.23 13.27
C ALA A 89 4.91 -2.55 12.28
N THR A 90 4.69 -1.26 11.99
CA THR A 90 5.60 -0.41 11.24
C THR A 90 5.91 0.87 12.02
N ASN A 91 6.86 1.67 11.53
CA ASN A 91 7.17 2.99 12.09
C ASN A 91 6.35 4.12 11.47
N LEU A 92 5.29 3.83 10.69
CA LEU A 92 4.56 4.84 9.91
C LEU A 92 3.98 5.94 10.80
N HIS A 93 3.34 5.59 11.91
CA HIS A 93 2.72 6.58 12.80
C HIS A 93 3.79 7.53 13.38
N SER A 94 4.87 6.98 13.93
CA SER A 94 5.97 7.76 14.49
C SER A 94 6.63 8.66 13.43
N LEU A 95 6.80 8.16 12.20
CA LEU A 95 7.34 8.95 11.09
C LEU A 95 6.43 10.13 10.73
N LEU A 96 5.13 9.91 10.62
CA LEU A 96 4.16 10.96 10.29
C LEU A 96 4.06 12.00 11.42
N GLN A 97 4.03 11.58 12.68
CA GLN A 97 4.02 12.48 13.84
C GLN A 97 5.30 13.32 13.92
N GLY A 98 6.47 12.69 13.72
CA GLY A 98 7.75 13.40 13.70
C GLY A 98 7.86 14.44 12.58
N ALA A 99 7.11 14.26 11.49
CA ALA A 99 7.01 15.20 10.39
C ALA A 99 5.85 16.22 10.53
N GLY A 100 5.06 16.16 11.62
CA GLY A 100 3.89 17.01 11.81
C GLY A 100 2.74 16.74 10.83
N ILE A 101 2.68 15.55 10.24
CA ILE A 101 1.68 15.19 9.23
C ILE A 101 0.45 14.58 9.90
N ASN A 102 -0.70 15.21 9.69
CA ASN A 102 -2.00 14.82 10.24
C ASN A 102 -3.10 14.63 9.17
N ASN A 103 -2.79 14.89 7.90
CA ASN A 103 -3.69 14.69 6.76
C ASN A 103 -3.12 13.64 5.81
N LEU A 104 -3.93 12.64 5.43
CA LEU A 104 -3.50 11.52 4.61
C LEU A 104 -4.32 11.43 3.32
N ILE A 105 -3.63 11.13 2.22
CA ILE A 105 -4.22 10.77 0.93
C ILE A 105 -3.79 9.34 0.62
N ILE A 106 -4.75 8.45 0.39
CA ILE A 106 -4.53 7.01 0.23
C ILE A 106 -4.92 6.58 -1.18
N THR A 107 -3.99 5.89 -1.84
CA THR A 107 -4.15 5.29 -3.18
C THR A 107 -3.60 3.85 -3.20
N GLY A 108 -3.82 3.12 -4.28
CA GLY A 108 -3.28 1.77 -4.50
C GLY A 108 -4.29 0.64 -4.28
N VAL A 109 -3.80 -0.55 -3.93
CA VAL A 109 -4.63 -1.75 -3.84
C VAL A 109 -4.44 -2.56 -2.54
N GLN A 110 -5.46 -3.29 -2.06
CA GLN A 110 -6.84 -3.30 -2.55
C GLN A 110 -7.82 -2.69 -1.56
N THR A 111 -8.92 -2.14 -2.09
CA THR A 111 -9.97 -1.43 -1.34
C THR A 111 -10.42 -2.15 -0.07
N PRO A 112 -10.88 -3.42 -0.09
CA PRO A 112 -11.44 -4.06 1.11
C PRO A 112 -10.39 -4.42 2.17
N ASN A 113 -9.10 -4.42 1.81
CA ASN A 113 -8.03 -4.92 2.68
C ASN A 113 -7.07 -3.79 3.07
N CYS A 114 -5.99 -3.61 2.31
CA CYS A 114 -4.90 -2.70 2.68
C CYS A 114 -5.35 -1.24 2.73
N ILE A 115 -6.21 -0.82 1.80
CA ILE A 115 -6.75 0.53 1.79
C ILE A 115 -7.66 0.73 3.01
N ARG A 116 -8.71 -0.09 3.14
CA ARG A 116 -9.68 0.02 4.25
C ARG A 116 -9.05 -0.08 5.63
N GLN A 117 -8.18 -1.07 5.88
CA GLN A 117 -7.57 -1.21 7.21
C GLN A 117 -6.64 -0.03 7.53
N THR A 118 -5.88 0.48 6.55
CA THR A 118 -5.04 1.67 6.76
C THR A 118 -5.89 2.91 7.06
N VAL A 119 -7.02 3.08 6.36
CA VAL A 119 -7.97 4.18 6.64
C VAL A 119 -8.52 4.08 8.05
N PHE A 120 -8.99 2.90 8.47
CA PHE A 120 -9.56 2.72 9.81
C PHE A 120 -8.53 2.94 10.92
N ASP A 121 -7.30 2.45 10.75
CA ASP A 121 -6.23 2.70 11.70
C ASP A 121 -5.83 4.19 11.73
N ALA A 122 -5.82 4.88 10.59
CA ALA A 122 -5.60 6.34 10.57
C ALA A 122 -6.71 7.10 11.32
N VAL A 123 -7.98 6.73 11.13
CA VAL A 123 -9.08 7.34 11.88
C VAL A 123 -8.93 7.05 13.38
N ALA A 124 -8.57 5.82 13.76
CA ALA A 124 -8.37 5.43 15.16
C ALA A 124 -7.16 6.12 15.81
N LEU A 125 -6.20 6.60 15.02
CA LEU A 125 -5.01 7.35 15.45
C LEU A 125 -5.21 8.87 15.37
N ASP A 126 -6.46 9.35 15.23
CA ASP A 126 -6.83 10.78 15.20
C ASP A 126 -6.15 11.61 14.09
N TYR A 127 -5.90 11.01 12.92
CA TYR A 127 -5.54 11.80 11.73
C TYR A 127 -6.73 12.70 11.35
N GLN A 128 -6.48 14.01 11.24
CA GLN A 128 -7.51 15.04 11.03
C GLN A 128 -8.31 14.85 9.75
N SER A 129 -7.65 14.37 8.68
CA SER A 129 -8.30 14.06 7.41
C SER A 129 -7.68 12.82 6.78
N VAL A 130 -8.53 11.93 6.28
CA VAL A 130 -8.12 10.73 5.55
C VAL A 130 -8.94 10.66 4.27
N THR A 131 -8.30 10.96 3.14
CA THR A 131 -8.93 10.95 1.82
C THR A 131 -8.48 9.74 1.03
N VAL A 132 -9.41 9.03 0.40
CA VAL A 132 -9.11 7.94 -0.54
C VAL A 132 -9.41 8.45 -1.95
N ILE A 133 -8.44 8.37 -2.86
CA ILE A 133 -8.68 8.73 -4.26
C ILE A 133 -9.28 7.52 -4.96
N PHE A 134 -10.60 7.54 -5.15
CA PHE A 134 -11.38 6.39 -5.61
C PHE A 134 -10.84 5.80 -6.91
N ASP A 135 -10.63 6.62 -7.95
CA ASP A 135 -10.12 6.20 -9.27
C ASP A 135 -8.60 5.90 -9.30
N ALA A 136 -7.89 6.13 -8.20
CA ALA A 136 -6.53 5.68 -7.96
C ALA A 136 -6.49 4.53 -6.92
N THR A 137 -7.62 3.87 -6.68
CA THR A 137 -7.71 2.64 -5.89
C THR A 137 -8.51 1.57 -6.62
N ALA A 138 -8.26 0.29 -6.31
CA ALA A 138 -8.98 -0.81 -6.94
C ALA A 138 -9.18 -2.00 -6.01
N ALA A 139 -10.10 -2.88 -6.40
CA ALA A 139 -10.30 -4.19 -5.79
C ALA A 139 -10.28 -5.30 -6.85
N ALA A 140 -10.54 -6.54 -6.42
CA ALA A 140 -10.64 -7.69 -7.32
C ALA A 140 -11.76 -7.55 -8.36
N THR A 141 -12.87 -6.90 -7.99
CA THR A 141 -14.01 -6.58 -8.88
C THR A 141 -14.51 -5.16 -8.62
N PRO A 142 -15.18 -4.52 -9.61
CA PRO A 142 -15.81 -3.21 -9.42
C PRO A 142 -16.87 -3.18 -8.31
N ASP A 143 -17.64 -4.25 -8.13
CA ASP A 143 -18.67 -4.31 -7.10
C ASP A 143 -18.06 -4.30 -5.69
N ILE A 144 -17.02 -5.11 -5.46
CA ILE A 144 -16.27 -5.09 -4.19
C ILE A 144 -15.64 -3.71 -3.95
N HIS A 145 -15.14 -3.08 -5.02
CA HIS A 145 -14.57 -1.74 -4.95
C HIS A 145 -15.61 -0.68 -4.55
N ALA A 146 -16.82 -0.78 -5.12
CA ALA A 146 -17.97 0.08 -4.81
C ALA A 146 -18.67 -0.25 -3.49
N GLY A 147 -18.28 -1.32 -2.79
CA GLY A 147 -18.90 -1.76 -1.55
C GLY A 147 -20.29 -2.37 -1.74
N LYS A 148 -20.54 -2.97 -2.91
CA LYS A 148 -21.78 -3.69 -3.25
C LYS A 148 -21.66 -5.17 -2.95
#